data_AF-A0A6B2L6P7-F1
#
_entry.id   AF-A0A6B2L6P7-F1
#
_cell.length_a   1.000
_cell.length_b   1.000
_cell.length_c   1.000
_cell.angle_alpha   90.00
_cell.angle_beta   90.00
_cell.angle_gamma   90.00
#
_symmetry.space_group_name_H-M   'P 1'
#
loop_
_entity.id
_entity.type
_entity.pdbx_description
1 polymer ?
#
loop_
_entity_poly.entity_id
_entity_poly.type
_entity_poly.pdbx_seq_one_letter_code
_entity_poly.pdbx_strand_id
1 'polypeptide(L)'
;MDKKYRNREKEREREREREKEREREKERRSKDEAKDQKMDVSSKEADYPYEEKIRIFKEMLSEKKIEPFTSFKKNLSLLVYDPRFKLLQTNAEKKATFDSWMRSRVTETRKQGQTNKKKAREIFRTLVDEHIGEMSHLTQYEDFRKLCSNDPRWNEVDGREEREAILNERLNPLKMEYQEKLKRAQDEFLELLKEKLGDQISTDSEYLDVLDKLQHDPRMNQDLLTPKDHQKLLDQYLTQLKKDQLEIEKRKKMEEAVKKDRQREVSLQRDREEKRIARERERLQRESEIRNFTSLLAENVHDQNAKWSEVRRKIEKDIRFNTKIVDAIEKERLFTDRLASLK
;
A
#
# COMPACT_ATOMS: atom_id res chain seq x y z
N MET A 1 -50.96 93.24 -62.37
CA MET A 1 -50.06 92.34 -61.62
C MET A 1 -50.17 92.68 -60.14
N ASP A 2 -50.95 91.89 -59.43
CA ASP A 2 -51.87 92.33 -58.37
C ASP A 2 -51.23 92.33 -56.96
N LYS A 3 -51.38 93.42 -56.20
CA LYS A 3 -50.85 93.64 -54.83
C LYS A 3 -51.28 92.53 -53.85
N LYS A 4 -52.36 91.82 -54.15
CA LYS A 4 -52.87 90.67 -53.38
C LYS A 4 -51.90 89.47 -53.33
N TYR A 5 -51.12 89.21 -54.38
CA TYR A 5 -50.17 88.09 -54.39
C TYR A 5 -48.96 88.34 -53.47
N ARG A 6 -48.46 89.57 -53.45
CA ARG A 6 -47.31 89.99 -52.63
C ARG A 6 -47.62 90.00 -51.12
N ASN A 7 -48.88 90.24 -50.74
CA ASN A 7 -49.31 90.17 -49.34
C ASN A 7 -49.46 88.71 -48.85
N ARG A 8 -49.97 87.81 -49.69
CA ARG A 8 -50.08 86.37 -49.35
C ARG A 8 -48.72 85.69 -49.18
N GLU A 9 -47.72 86.07 -49.96
CA GLU A 9 -46.36 85.54 -49.75
C GLU A 9 -45.74 86.00 -48.43
N LYS A 10 -45.86 87.30 -48.09
CA LYS A 10 -45.35 87.83 -46.81
C LYS A 10 -46.05 87.21 -45.59
N GLU A 11 -47.33 86.89 -45.72
CA GLU A 11 -48.09 86.22 -44.66
C GLU A 11 -47.63 84.76 -44.47
N ARG A 12 -47.40 84.03 -45.57
CA ARG A 12 -46.83 82.67 -45.54
C ARG A 12 -45.41 82.63 -44.98
N GLU A 13 -44.60 83.66 -45.24
CA GLU A 13 -43.24 83.76 -44.72
C GLU A 13 -43.23 83.99 -43.19
N ARG A 14 -44.11 84.87 -42.71
CA ARG A 14 -44.30 85.10 -41.26
C ARG A 14 -44.84 83.88 -40.53
N GLU A 15 -45.70 83.10 -41.18
CA GLU A 15 -46.23 81.85 -40.62
C GLU A 15 -45.12 80.79 -40.47
N ARG A 16 -44.22 80.67 -41.47
CA ARG A 16 -43.04 79.79 -41.41
C ARG A 16 -42.04 80.22 -40.32
N GLU A 17 -41.85 81.51 -40.09
CA GLU A 17 -40.99 81.98 -38.99
C GLU A 17 -41.59 81.65 -37.62
N ARG A 18 -42.90 81.84 -37.44
CA ARG A 18 -43.60 81.48 -36.20
C ARG A 18 -43.56 79.98 -35.93
N GLU A 19 -43.62 79.15 -36.97
CA GLU A 19 -43.50 77.70 -36.86
C GLU A 19 -42.09 77.28 -36.42
N LYS A 20 -41.04 77.88 -37.01
CA LYS A 20 -39.64 77.67 -36.58
C LYS A 20 -39.38 78.12 -35.15
N GLU A 21 -40.00 79.20 -34.71
CA GLU A 21 -39.87 79.68 -33.33
C GLU A 21 -40.55 78.73 -32.33
N ARG A 22 -41.73 78.19 -32.67
CA ARG A 22 -42.42 77.16 -31.89
C ARG A 22 -41.62 75.85 -31.80
N GLU A 23 -40.95 75.44 -32.87
CA GLU A 23 -40.05 74.28 -32.82
C GLU A 23 -38.85 74.51 -31.90
N ARG A 24 -38.23 75.68 -31.96
CA ARG A 24 -37.11 76.05 -31.07
C ARG A 24 -37.55 76.11 -29.60
N GLU A 25 -38.75 76.58 -29.32
CA GLU A 25 -39.29 76.61 -27.95
C GLU A 25 -39.59 75.19 -27.43
N LYS A 26 -40.15 74.31 -28.27
CA LYS A 26 -40.33 72.89 -27.93
C LYS A 26 -39.00 72.19 -27.66
N GLU A 27 -37.97 72.45 -28.46
CA GLU A 27 -36.65 71.87 -28.25
C GLU A 27 -36.01 72.35 -26.93
N ARG A 28 -36.19 73.64 -26.58
CA ARG A 28 -35.74 74.20 -25.29
C ARG A 28 -36.45 73.54 -24.10
N ARG A 29 -37.79 73.41 -24.14
CA ARG A 29 -38.55 72.72 -23.07
C ARG A 29 -38.13 71.27 -22.90
N SER A 30 -37.88 70.55 -24.00
CA SER A 30 -37.39 69.16 -23.94
C SER A 30 -36.01 69.03 -23.29
N LYS A 31 -35.13 70.03 -23.50
CA LYS A 31 -33.80 70.08 -22.87
C LYS A 31 -33.88 70.39 -21.38
N ASP A 32 -34.82 71.25 -20.98
CA ASP A 32 -35.04 71.60 -19.57
C ASP A 32 -35.69 70.44 -18.81
N GLU A 33 -36.67 69.74 -19.38
CA GLU A 33 -37.26 68.52 -18.80
C GLU A 33 -36.23 67.39 -18.64
N ALA A 34 -35.35 67.20 -19.64
CA ALA A 34 -34.25 66.24 -19.55
C ALA A 34 -33.19 66.64 -18.51
N LYS A 35 -33.12 67.93 -18.13
CA LYS A 35 -32.21 68.44 -17.10
C LYS A 35 -32.80 68.25 -15.71
N ASP A 36 -34.10 68.47 -15.54
CA ASP A 36 -34.82 68.22 -14.29
C ASP A 36 -34.89 66.73 -13.94
N GLN A 37 -35.12 65.84 -14.92
CA GLN A 37 -35.04 64.39 -14.70
C GLN A 37 -33.63 63.94 -14.29
N LYS A 38 -32.57 64.58 -14.82
CA LYS A 38 -31.19 64.31 -14.39
C LYS A 38 -30.92 64.77 -12.95
N MET A 39 -31.59 65.84 -12.48
CA MET A 39 -31.45 66.30 -11.10
C MET A 39 -32.18 65.40 -10.10
N ASP A 40 -33.38 64.91 -10.40
CA ASP A 40 -34.13 63.99 -9.50
C ASP A 40 -33.40 62.64 -9.34
N VAL A 41 -32.77 62.13 -10.40
CA VAL A 41 -31.94 60.90 -10.32
C VAL A 41 -30.69 61.13 -9.46
N SER A 42 -30.06 62.30 -9.57
CA SER A 42 -28.87 62.65 -8.78
C SER A 42 -29.16 62.77 -7.27
N SER A 43 -30.38 63.13 -6.87
CA SER A 43 -30.78 63.22 -5.46
C SER A 43 -31.02 61.86 -4.81
N LYS A 44 -31.47 60.85 -5.57
CA LYS A 44 -31.63 59.46 -5.09
C LYS A 44 -30.30 58.68 -5.07
N GLU A 45 -29.31 59.07 -5.88
CA GLU A 45 -27.97 58.46 -5.94
C GLU A 45 -27.12 58.68 -4.67
N ALA A 46 -27.42 59.72 -3.87
CA ALA A 46 -26.62 60.11 -2.71
C ALA A 46 -26.82 59.22 -1.47
N ASP A 47 -27.99 58.58 -1.32
CA ASP A 47 -28.46 58.04 -0.03
C ASP A 47 -28.28 56.51 0.15
N TYR A 48 -27.81 55.80 -0.89
CA TYR A 48 -27.60 54.35 -0.75
C TYR A 48 -26.39 54.02 0.15
N PRO A 49 -26.53 53.10 1.12
CA PRO A 49 -25.41 52.52 1.85
C PRO A 49 -24.37 51.93 0.90
N TYR A 50 -23.09 51.93 1.31
CA TYR A 50 -21.99 51.44 0.47
C TYR A 50 -22.18 49.99 0.01
N GLU A 51 -22.71 49.12 0.87
CA GLU A 51 -23.04 47.74 0.55
C GLU A 51 -24.13 47.62 -0.54
N GLU A 52 -25.11 48.52 -0.49
CA GLU A 52 -26.20 48.59 -1.47
C GLU A 52 -25.71 49.11 -2.82
N LYS A 53 -24.81 50.11 -2.81
CA LYS A 53 -24.11 50.59 -4.02
C LYS A 53 -23.30 49.47 -4.69
N ILE A 54 -22.62 48.63 -3.90
CA ILE A 54 -21.92 47.44 -4.40
C ILE A 54 -22.90 46.41 -4.99
N ARG A 55 -24.04 46.17 -4.32
CA ARG A 55 -25.07 45.22 -4.77
C ARG A 55 -25.63 45.64 -6.13
N ILE A 56 -26.08 46.89 -6.25
CA ILE A 56 -26.62 47.46 -7.49
C ILE A 56 -25.57 47.44 -8.60
N PHE A 57 -24.30 47.74 -8.28
CA PHE A 57 -23.22 47.66 -9.26
C PHE A 57 -23.01 46.22 -9.75
N LYS A 58 -23.01 45.22 -8.87
CA LYS A 58 -22.91 43.79 -9.23
C LYS A 58 -24.10 43.28 -10.03
N GLU A 59 -25.30 43.76 -9.73
CA GLU A 59 -26.53 43.45 -10.48
C GLU A 59 -26.44 43.98 -11.90
N MET A 60 -26.00 45.23 -12.07
CA MET A 60 -25.70 45.80 -13.38
C MET A 60 -24.69 44.95 -14.16
N LEU A 61 -23.60 44.49 -13.53
CA LEU A 61 -22.63 43.60 -14.20
C LEU A 61 -23.27 42.28 -14.69
N SER A 62 -24.22 41.74 -13.91
CA SER A 62 -24.98 40.54 -14.27
C SER A 62 -25.95 40.78 -15.44
N GLU A 63 -26.69 41.89 -15.43
CA GLU A 63 -27.64 42.24 -16.49
C GLU A 63 -26.96 42.53 -17.83
N LYS A 64 -25.78 43.17 -17.79
CA LYS A 64 -24.98 43.45 -18.99
C LYS A 64 -24.28 42.20 -19.54
N LYS A 65 -24.51 41.02 -18.95
CA LYS A 65 -23.98 39.71 -19.37
C LYS A 65 -22.48 39.74 -19.64
N ILE A 66 -21.72 40.36 -18.75
CA ILE A 66 -20.27 40.46 -18.91
C ILE A 66 -19.67 39.06 -18.87
N GLU A 67 -18.93 38.71 -19.92
CA GLU A 67 -18.29 37.40 -20.03
C GLU A 67 -17.22 37.21 -18.94
N PRO A 68 -17.17 36.04 -18.29
CA PRO A 68 -16.08 35.68 -17.39
C PRO A 68 -14.71 35.84 -18.07
N PHE A 69 -13.68 36.21 -17.30
CA PHE A 69 -12.30 36.47 -17.75
C PHE A 69 -12.06 37.70 -18.65
N THR A 70 -13.08 38.51 -18.97
CA THR A 70 -12.88 39.78 -19.68
C THR A 70 -12.31 40.89 -18.77
N SER A 71 -11.54 41.82 -19.36
CA SER A 71 -10.93 42.89 -18.59
C SER A 71 -11.91 44.03 -18.32
N PHE A 72 -11.77 44.71 -17.17
CA PHE A 72 -12.58 45.88 -16.83
C PHE A 72 -12.53 46.96 -17.92
N LYS A 73 -11.37 47.17 -18.54
CA LYS A 73 -11.17 48.14 -19.63
C LYS A 73 -11.98 47.80 -20.89
N LYS A 74 -12.11 46.52 -21.24
CA LYS A 74 -12.85 46.07 -22.44
C LYS A 74 -14.36 46.24 -22.29
N ASN A 75 -14.88 46.10 -21.07
CA ASN A 75 -16.31 46.29 -20.78
C ASN A 75 -16.66 47.73 -20.38
N LEU A 76 -15.67 48.60 -20.20
CA LEU A 76 -15.88 49.96 -19.71
C LEU A 76 -16.85 50.75 -20.59
N SER A 77 -16.73 50.66 -21.91
CA SER A 77 -17.62 51.32 -22.86
C SER A 77 -19.07 50.82 -22.78
N LEU A 78 -19.32 49.60 -22.29
CA LEU A 78 -20.66 49.05 -22.10
C LEU A 78 -21.28 49.47 -20.75
N LEU A 79 -20.43 49.78 -19.77
CA LEU A 79 -20.83 50.11 -18.40
C LEU A 79 -20.95 51.62 -18.17
N VAL A 80 -20.11 52.44 -18.80
CA VAL A 80 -20.06 53.90 -18.56
C VAL A 80 -21.37 54.62 -18.89
N TYR A 81 -22.18 54.07 -19.80
CA TYR A 81 -23.49 54.64 -20.16
C TYR A 81 -24.62 54.26 -19.19
N ASP A 82 -24.41 53.30 -18.29
CA ASP A 82 -25.42 52.90 -17.30
C ASP A 82 -25.38 53.86 -16.10
N PRO A 83 -26.52 54.46 -15.68
CA PRO A 83 -26.57 55.34 -14.51
C PRO A 83 -25.98 54.69 -13.25
N ARG A 84 -26.17 53.38 -13.08
CA ARG A 84 -25.67 52.61 -11.92
C ARG A 84 -24.14 52.53 -11.86
N PHE A 85 -23.44 52.78 -12.97
CA PHE A 85 -21.98 52.85 -13.00
C PHE A 85 -21.41 54.05 -12.25
N LYS A 86 -22.21 55.10 -12.02
CA LYS A 86 -21.81 56.31 -11.28
C LYS A 86 -21.98 56.16 -9.76
N LEU A 87 -22.69 55.13 -9.28
CA LEU A 87 -22.94 54.89 -7.85
C LEU A 87 -21.67 54.63 -7.04
N LEU A 88 -20.67 54.00 -7.65
CA LEU A 88 -19.32 53.93 -7.09
C LEU A 88 -18.54 55.16 -7.58
N GLN A 89 -17.93 55.91 -6.68
CA GLN A 89 -17.33 57.20 -7.04
C GLN A 89 -15.94 57.02 -7.63
N THR A 90 -15.13 56.14 -7.06
CA THR A 90 -13.75 55.97 -7.51
C THR A 90 -13.61 54.84 -8.54
N ASN A 91 -12.71 55.02 -9.51
CA ASN A 91 -12.35 53.95 -10.44
C ASN A 91 -11.71 52.75 -9.71
N ALA A 92 -11.09 52.97 -8.54
CA ALA A 92 -10.54 51.92 -7.70
C ALA A 92 -11.65 51.01 -7.13
N GLU A 93 -12.72 51.58 -6.57
CA GLU A 93 -13.88 50.83 -6.05
C GLU A 93 -14.63 50.09 -7.17
N LYS A 94 -14.80 50.73 -8.34
CA LYS A 94 -15.42 50.10 -9.51
C LYS A 94 -14.64 48.88 -9.97
N LYS A 95 -13.32 49.04 -10.11
CA LYS A 95 -12.42 47.96 -10.51
C LYS A 95 -12.35 46.85 -9.45
N ALA A 96 -12.28 47.19 -8.16
CA ALA A 96 -12.24 46.21 -7.08
C ALA A 96 -13.55 45.41 -7.00
N THR A 97 -14.70 46.08 -7.12
CA THR A 97 -16.03 45.43 -7.15
C THR A 97 -16.19 44.56 -8.39
N PHE A 98 -15.75 45.01 -9.56
CA PHE A 98 -15.72 44.23 -10.79
C PHE A 98 -14.84 42.98 -10.65
N ASP A 99 -13.59 43.13 -10.21
CA ASP A 99 -12.65 42.03 -10.05
C ASP A 99 -13.17 41.00 -9.01
N SER A 100 -13.82 41.47 -7.95
CA SER A 100 -14.48 40.62 -6.95
C SER A 100 -15.69 39.87 -7.51
N TRP A 101 -16.57 40.56 -8.24
CA TRP A 101 -17.72 39.94 -8.91
C TRP A 101 -17.30 38.90 -9.94
N MET A 102 -16.25 39.18 -10.73
CA MET A 102 -15.69 38.23 -11.70
C MET A 102 -15.16 36.95 -11.02
N ARG A 103 -14.43 37.08 -9.91
CA ARG A 103 -13.99 35.93 -9.10
C ARG A 103 -15.18 35.14 -8.55
N SER A 104 -16.19 35.83 -8.03
CA SER A 104 -17.43 35.18 -7.57
C SER A 104 -18.15 34.47 -8.72
N ARG A 105 -18.28 35.07 -9.91
CA ARG A 105 -18.96 34.47 -11.06
C ARG A 105 -18.24 33.23 -11.60
N VAL A 106 -16.91 33.25 -11.63
CA VAL A 106 -16.10 32.08 -12.02
C VAL A 106 -16.27 30.94 -11.02
N THR A 107 -16.24 31.24 -9.71
CA THR A 107 -16.42 30.22 -8.67
C THR A 107 -17.85 29.68 -8.63
N GLU A 108 -18.87 30.53 -8.81
CA GLU A 108 -20.29 30.16 -8.92
C GLU A 108 -20.53 29.24 -10.12
N THR A 109 -20.02 29.60 -11.30
CA THR A 109 -20.16 28.79 -12.53
C THR A 109 -19.49 27.43 -12.37
N ARG A 110 -18.29 27.38 -11.75
CA ARG A 110 -17.61 26.12 -11.45
C ARG A 110 -18.38 25.29 -10.43
N LYS A 111 -18.91 25.90 -9.36
CA LYS A 111 -19.74 25.23 -8.36
C LYS A 111 -21.02 24.68 -8.99
N GLN A 112 -21.72 25.47 -9.81
CA GLN A 112 -22.92 25.04 -10.52
C GLN A 112 -22.63 23.88 -11.49
N GLY A 113 -21.48 23.94 -12.19
CA GLY A 113 -21.02 22.82 -13.02
C GLY A 113 -20.77 21.56 -12.19
N GLN A 114 -20.14 21.68 -11.02
CA GLN A 114 -19.92 20.56 -10.11
C GLN A 114 -21.22 20.01 -9.51
N THR A 115 -22.17 20.87 -9.11
CA THR A 115 -23.46 20.43 -8.56
C THR A 115 -24.30 19.75 -9.63
N ASN A 116 -24.32 20.27 -10.87
CA ASN A 116 -24.99 19.63 -12.00
C ASN A 116 -24.36 18.26 -12.30
N LYS A 117 -23.03 18.16 -12.36
CA LYS A 117 -22.34 16.87 -12.55
C LYS A 117 -22.65 15.87 -11.44
N LYS A 118 -22.69 16.32 -10.18
CA LYS A 118 -23.08 15.46 -9.04
C LYS A 118 -24.53 14.97 -9.15
N LYS A 119 -25.46 15.84 -9.55
CA LYS A 119 -26.86 15.47 -9.78
C LYS A 119 -27.01 14.45 -10.92
N ALA A 120 -26.37 14.70 -12.06
CA ALA A 120 -26.35 13.77 -13.19
C ALA A 120 -25.80 12.40 -12.79
N ARG A 121 -24.70 12.38 -12.03
CA ARG A 121 -24.11 11.16 -11.49
C ARG A 121 -25.06 10.41 -10.55
N GLU A 122 -25.77 11.11 -9.68
CA GLU A 122 -26.74 10.47 -8.77
C GLU A 122 -27.91 9.86 -9.55
N ILE A 123 -28.45 10.57 -10.55
CA ILE A 123 -29.53 10.08 -11.42
C ILE A 123 -29.10 8.82 -12.18
N PHE A 124 -27.87 8.80 -12.69
CA PHE A 124 -27.34 7.62 -13.35
C PHE A 124 -27.07 6.48 -12.36
N ARG A 125 -26.64 6.80 -11.13
CA ARG A 125 -26.46 5.79 -10.07
C ARG A 125 -27.78 5.12 -9.72
N THR A 126 -28.88 5.86 -9.59
CA THR A 126 -30.19 5.25 -9.33
C THR A 126 -30.62 4.32 -10.48
N LEU A 127 -30.33 4.69 -11.73
CA LEU A 127 -30.57 3.83 -12.89
C LEU A 127 -29.77 2.52 -12.82
N VAL A 128 -28.49 2.60 -12.42
CA VAL A 128 -27.63 1.42 -12.20
C VAL A 128 -28.18 0.55 -11.06
N ASP A 129 -28.59 1.17 -9.95
CA ASP A 129 -29.11 0.48 -8.76
C ASP A 129 -30.44 -0.24 -9.04
N GLU A 130 -31.32 0.35 -9.87
CA GLU A 130 -32.58 -0.27 -10.27
C GLU A 130 -32.37 -1.57 -11.06
N HIS A 131 -31.33 -1.64 -11.88
CA HIS A 131 -31.03 -2.80 -12.72
C HIS A 131 -29.98 -3.73 -12.10
N ILE A 132 -29.53 -3.48 -10.87
CA ILE A 132 -28.47 -4.29 -10.23
C ILE A 132 -28.85 -5.76 -10.08
N GLY A 133 -30.15 -6.06 -9.92
CA GLY A 133 -30.66 -7.43 -9.82
C GLY A 133 -30.58 -8.23 -11.13
N GLU A 134 -30.49 -7.55 -12.27
CA GLU A 134 -30.31 -8.16 -13.60
C GLU A 134 -28.83 -8.29 -13.97
N MET A 135 -27.95 -7.70 -13.16
CA MET A 135 -26.50 -7.71 -13.37
C MET A 135 -25.81 -8.75 -12.48
N SER A 136 -24.65 -9.21 -12.93
CA SER A 136 -23.80 -10.15 -12.19
C SER A 136 -22.35 -9.65 -12.18
N HIS A 137 -21.47 -10.37 -11.49
CA HIS A 137 -20.03 -10.11 -11.50
C HIS A 137 -19.40 -10.17 -12.91
N LEU A 138 -20.08 -10.77 -13.90
CA LEU A 138 -19.64 -10.89 -15.29
C LEU A 138 -20.15 -9.76 -16.20
N THR A 139 -21.13 -8.97 -15.74
CA THR A 139 -21.75 -7.92 -16.57
C THR A 139 -20.71 -6.91 -17.03
N GLN A 140 -20.72 -6.62 -18.33
CA GLN A 140 -19.87 -5.59 -18.93
C GLN A 140 -20.66 -4.34 -19.29
N TYR A 141 -19.93 -3.26 -19.59
CA TYR A 141 -20.53 -1.99 -20.00
C TYR A 141 -21.50 -2.14 -21.18
N GLU A 142 -21.16 -2.98 -22.16
CA GLU A 142 -21.99 -3.14 -23.36
C GLU A 142 -23.31 -3.87 -23.08
N ASP A 143 -23.32 -4.77 -22.09
CA ASP A 143 -24.53 -5.47 -21.65
C ASP A 143 -25.47 -4.48 -20.94
N PHE A 144 -24.92 -3.67 -20.02
CA PHE A 144 -25.66 -2.62 -19.34
C PHE A 144 -26.17 -1.55 -20.32
N ARG A 145 -25.37 -1.18 -21.32
CA ARG A 145 -25.77 -0.25 -22.37
C ARG A 145 -26.98 -0.73 -23.13
N LYS A 146 -27.04 -2.00 -23.53
CA LYS A 146 -28.19 -2.56 -24.27
C LYS A 146 -29.47 -2.52 -23.45
N LEU A 147 -29.36 -2.65 -22.12
CA LEU A 147 -30.50 -2.61 -21.21
C LEU A 147 -31.03 -1.19 -21.01
N CYS A 148 -30.12 -0.23 -20.81
CA CYS A 148 -30.48 1.09 -20.31
C CYS A 148 -30.34 2.23 -21.35
N SER A 149 -29.91 1.97 -22.59
CA SER A 149 -29.64 3.05 -23.58
C SER A 149 -30.86 3.88 -23.97
N ASN A 150 -32.06 3.32 -23.84
CA ASN A 150 -33.31 4.00 -24.16
C ASN A 150 -33.85 4.84 -22.98
N ASP A 151 -33.29 4.69 -21.78
CA ASP A 151 -33.72 5.45 -20.61
C ASP A 151 -33.28 6.91 -20.74
N PRO A 152 -34.16 7.91 -20.52
CA PRO A 152 -33.79 9.33 -20.55
C PRO A 152 -32.59 9.67 -19.65
N ARG A 153 -32.47 9.00 -18.50
CA ARG A 153 -31.39 9.17 -17.52
C ARG A 153 -30.03 8.74 -18.03
N TRP A 154 -29.98 7.90 -19.07
CA TRP A 154 -28.73 7.45 -19.71
C TRP A 154 -27.90 8.61 -20.25
N ASN A 155 -28.56 9.64 -20.77
CA ASN A 155 -27.92 10.79 -21.39
C ASN A 155 -27.58 11.92 -20.40
N GLU A 156 -27.94 11.80 -19.12
CA GLU A 156 -27.65 12.81 -18.10
C GLU A 156 -26.16 12.90 -17.75
N VAL A 157 -25.44 11.78 -17.79
CA VAL A 157 -23.98 11.74 -17.60
C VAL A 157 -23.29 11.83 -18.94
N ASP A 158 -22.44 12.84 -19.12
CA ASP A 158 -21.66 13.00 -20.34
C ASP A 158 -20.45 12.04 -20.37
N GLY A 159 -20.32 11.29 -21.46
CA GLY A 159 -19.14 10.47 -21.75
C GLY A 159 -19.21 9.03 -21.25
N ARG A 160 -18.59 8.13 -22.01
CA ARG A 160 -18.53 6.69 -21.70
C ARG A 160 -17.78 6.41 -20.39
N GLU A 161 -16.67 7.11 -20.17
CA GLU A 161 -15.77 6.89 -19.05
C GLU A 161 -16.46 7.10 -17.69
N GLU A 162 -17.20 8.19 -17.51
CA GLU A 162 -17.90 8.47 -16.25
C GLU A 162 -19.08 7.50 -16.04
N ARG A 163 -19.81 7.14 -17.10
CA ARG A 163 -20.88 6.12 -17.02
C ARG A 163 -20.32 4.76 -16.59
N GLU A 164 -19.20 4.36 -17.18
CA GLU A 164 -18.52 3.12 -16.86
C GLU A 164 -17.91 3.15 -15.45
N ALA A 165 -17.39 4.30 -14.99
CA ALA A 165 -16.92 4.46 -13.62
C ALA A 165 -18.06 4.26 -12.61
N ILE A 166 -19.22 4.89 -12.81
CA ILE A 166 -20.39 4.75 -11.93
C ILE A 166 -20.93 3.31 -11.95
N LEU A 167 -20.96 2.67 -13.11
CA LEU A 167 -21.33 1.25 -13.22
C LEU A 167 -20.36 0.36 -12.42
N ASN A 168 -19.05 0.58 -12.59
CA ASN A 168 -18.02 -0.20 -11.89
C ASN A 168 -18.05 0.01 -10.38
N GLU A 169 -18.47 1.17 -9.86
CA GLU A 169 -18.68 1.37 -8.42
C GLU A 169 -19.69 0.38 -7.83
N ARG A 170 -20.67 -0.07 -8.62
CA ARG A 170 -21.64 -1.10 -8.20
C ARG A 170 -21.24 -2.52 -8.57
N LEU A 171 -20.57 -2.73 -9.70
CA LEU A 171 -20.11 -4.06 -10.11
C LEU A 171 -18.90 -4.56 -9.31
N ASN A 172 -18.01 -3.67 -8.85
CA ASN A 172 -16.80 -4.06 -8.13
C ASN A 172 -17.10 -4.82 -6.83
N PRO A 173 -18.04 -4.39 -5.96
CA PRO A 173 -18.46 -5.19 -4.81
C PRO A 173 -18.93 -6.60 -5.19
N LEU A 174 -19.73 -6.76 -6.25
CA LEU A 174 -20.19 -8.07 -6.71
C LEU A 174 -19.03 -8.96 -7.19
N LYS A 175 -18.05 -8.36 -7.87
CA LYS A 175 -16.81 -9.05 -8.29
C LYS A 175 -15.98 -9.49 -7.09
N MET A 176 -15.84 -8.63 -6.09
CA MET A 176 -15.10 -8.95 -4.86
C MET A 176 -15.79 -10.07 -4.07
N GLU A 177 -17.11 -10.00 -3.89
CA GLU A 177 -17.87 -11.05 -3.21
C GLU A 177 -17.75 -12.40 -3.92
N TYR A 178 -17.85 -12.40 -5.25
CA TYR A 178 -17.63 -13.61 -6.05
C TYR A 178 -16.21 -14.16 -5.90
N GLN A 179 -15.18 -13.30 -5.94
CA GLN A 179 -13.79 -13.71 -5.75
C GLN A 179 -13.53 -14.26 -4.35
N GLU A 180 -14.14 -13.68 -3.31
CA GLU A 180 -14.04 -14.19 -1.94
C GLU A 180 -14.71 -15.56 -1.81
N LYS A 181 -15.92 -15.73 -2.38
CA LYS A 181 -16.60 -17.02 -2.44
C LYS A 181 -15.78 -18.06 -3.18
N LEU A 182 -15.20 -17.69 -4.32
CA LEU A 182 -14.33 -18.57 -5.10
C LEU A 182 -13.08 -18.96 -4.30
N LYS A 183 -12.41 -18.01 -3.65
CA LYS A 183 -11.24 -18.29 -2.83
C LYS A 183 -11.59 -19.21 -1.66
N ARG A 184 -12.72 -18.96 -1.01
CA ARG A 184 -13.20 -19.82 0.08
C ARG A 184 -13.47 -21.25 -0.40
N ALA A 185 -14.10 -21.42 -1.57
CA ALA A 185 -14.29 -22.73 -2.19
C ALA A 185 -12.95 -23.42 -2.47
N GLN A 186 -11.95 -22.67 -2.96
CA GLN A 186 -10.59 -23.21 -3.17
C GLN A 186 -9.94 -23.66 -1.87
N ASP A 187 -10.03 -22.84 -0.81
CA ASP A 187 -9.46 -23.15 0.50
C ASP A 187 -10.15 -24.38 1.13
N GLU A 188 -11.49 -24.45 1.06
CA GLU A 188 -12.28 -25.60 1.53
C GLU A 188 -11.93 -26.88 0.76
N PHE A 189 -11.68 -26.78 -0.55
CA PHE A 189 -11.23 -27.92 -1.36
C PHE A 189 -9.80 -28.35 -0.98
N LEU A 190 -8.88 -27.41 -0.77
CA LEU A 190 -7.52 -27.72 -0.32
C LEU A 190 -7.52 -28.37 1.08
N GLU A 191 -8.41 -27.95 1.98
CA GLU A 191 -8.61 -28.62 3.27
C GLU A 191 -9.13 -30.05 3.10
N LEU A 192 -10.11 -30.28 2.22
CA LEU A 192 -10.58 -31.62 1.89
C LEU A 192 -9.44 -32.50 1.37
N LEU A 193 -8.61 -31.97 0.46
CA LEU A 193 -7.42 -32.66 -0.02
C LEU A 193 -6.48 -33.02 1.13
N LYS A 194 -6.20 -32.10 2.07
CA LYS A 194 -5.37 -32.39 3.25
C LYS A 194 -5.98 -33.46 4.17
N GLU A 195 -7.28 -33.38 4.44
CA GLU A 195 -7.98 -34.33 5.32
C GLU A 195 -8.01 -35.74 4.73
N LYS A 196 -8.25 -35.86 3.43
CA LYS A 196 -8.51 -37.14 2.77
C LYS A 196 -7.25 -37.76 2.16
N LEU A 197 -6.31 -36.94 1.71
CA LEU A 197 -5.06 -37.39 1.10
C LEU A 197 -3.90 -37.43 2.12
N GLY A 198 -3.90 -36.52 3.10
CA GLY A 198 -2.84 -36.43 4.11
C GLY A 198 -1.42 -36.40 3.52
N ASP A 199 -0.45 -36.91 4.29
CA ASP A 199 0.95 -37.04 3.85
C ASP A 199 1.22 -38.34 3.05
N GLN A 200 0.19 -39.14 2.78
CA GLN A 200 0.35 -40.55 2.37
C GLN A 200 0.34 -40.79 0.86
N ILE A 201 0.03 -39.78 0.04
CA ILE A 201 0.01 -39.99 -1.41
C ILE A 201 1.42 -39.92 -1.96
N SER A 202 1.88 -41.06 -2.45
CA SER A 202 3.20 -41.22 -3.05
C SER A 202 3.14 -41.16 -4.57
N THR A 203 1.98 -41.35 -5.21
CA THR A 203 1.87 -41.47 -6.67
C THR A 203 0.59 -40.87 -7.27
N ASP A 204 0.69 -40.44 -8.54
CA ASP A 204 -0.41 -39.86 -9.31
C ASP A 204 -1.55 -40.89 -9.60
N SER A 205 -1.32 -42.19 -9.36
CA SER A 205 -2.30 -43.29 -9.52
C SER A 205 -3.26 -43.40 -8.33
N GLU A 206 -2.77 -43.22 -7.11
CA GLU A 206 -3.61 -43.24 -5.88
C GLU A 206 -4.56 -42.05 -5.84
N TYR A 207 -4.27 -41.03 -6.65
CA TYR A 207 -5.00 -39.78 -6.72
C TYR A 207 -6.31 -39.85 -7.52
N LEU A 208 -6.32 -40.47 -8.71
CA LEU A 208 -7.55 -40.61 -9.52
C LEU A 208 -8.61 -41.43 -8.78
N ASP A 209 -8.16 -42.45 -8.04
CA ASP A 209 -9.01 -43.27 -7.18
C ASP A 209 -9.58 -42.48 -6.00
N VAL A 210 -8.88 -41.46 -5.51
CA VAL A 210 -9.42 -40.59 -4.46
C VAL A 210 -10.35 -39.54 -5.04
N LEU A 211 -10.07 -38.94 -6.21
CA LEU A 211 -11.04 -38.06 -6.88
C LEU A 211 -12.36 -38.78 -7.16
N ASP A 212 -12.33 -40.02 -7.63
CA ASP A 212 -13.53 -40.82 -7.89
C ASP A 212 -14.33 -41.07 -6.59
N LYS A 213 -13.63 -41.19 -5.45
CA LYS A 213 -14.26 -41.27 -4.13
C LYS A 213 -14.76 -39.91 -3.62
N LEU A 214 -14.11 -38.82 -4.02
CA LEU A 214 -14.45 -37.45 -3.64
C LEU A 214 -15.58 -36.85 -4.50
N GLN A 215 -15.88 -37.40 -5.68
CA GLN A 215 -16.92 -36.85 -6.59
C GLN A 215 -18.32 -36.76 -5.95
N HIS A 216 -18.56 -37.53 -4.89
CA HIS A 216 -19.82 -37.54 -4.14
C HIS A 216 -19.83 -36.54 -2.97
N ASP A 217 -18.71 -35.86 -2.69
CA ASP A 217 -18.62 -34.88 -1.61
C ASP A 217 -19.30 -33.56 -2.04
N PRO A 218 -20.18 -32.98 -1.22
CA PRO A 218 -20.81 -31.69 -1.50
C PRO A 218 -19.82 -30.55 -1.80
N ARG A 219 -18.59 -30.63 -1.26
CA ARG A 219 -17.52 -29.64 -1.48
C ARG A 219 -16.88 -29.79 -2.87
N MET A 220 -16.92 -30.97 -3.48
CA MET A 220 -16.50 -31.20 -4.88
C MET A 220 -17.54 -30.74 -5.89
N ASN A 221 -18.81 -30.68 -5.49
CA ASN A 221 -19.94 -30.25 -6.33
C ASN A 221 -20.32 -28.79 -6.09
N GLN A 222 -19.41 -27.96 -5.57
CA GLN A 222 -19.63 -26.52 -5.49
C GLN A 222 -19.61 -25.93 -6.90
N ASP A 223 -20.74 -25.34 -7.34
CA ASP A 223 -20.91 -24.72 -8.67
C ASP A 223 -19.90 -23.60 -9.00
N LEU A 224 -19.08 -23.18 -8.04
CA LEU A 224 -18.04 -22.14 -8.18
C LEU A 224 -16.74 -22.67 -8.79
N LEU A 225 -16.45 -23.96 -8.68
CA LEU A 225 -15.21 -24.56 -9.16
C LEU A 225 -15.50 -25.54 -10.29
N THR A 226 -14.86 -25.30 -11.44
CA THR A 226 -14.97 -26.24 -12.56
C THR A 226 -14.10 -27.47 -12.31
N PRO A 227 -14.37 -28.61 -12.97
CA PRO A 227 -13.49 -29.78 -12.91
C PRO A 227 -12.03 -29.46 -13.25
N LYS A 228 -11.81 -28.49 -14.14
CA LYS A 228 -10.48 -28.00 -14.51
C LYS A 228 -9.81 -27.21 -13.37
N ASP A 229 -10.58 -26.44 -12.61
CA ASP A 229 -10.07 -25.73 -11.44
C ASP A 229 -9.71 -26.70 -10.32
N HIS A 230 -10.54 -27.73 -10.08
CA HIS A 230 -10.20 -28.81 -9.14
C HIS A 230 -8.90 -29.51 -9.52
N GLN A 231 -8.73 -29.86 -10.80
CA GLN A 231 -7.49 -30.46 -11.29
C GLN A 231 -6.28 -29.55 -11.07
N LYS A 232 -6.42 -28.25 -11.37
CA LYS A 232 -5.33 -27.29 -11.18
C LYS A 232 -4.94 -27.13 -9.71
N LEU A 233 -5.93 -27.00 -8.81
CA LEU A 233 -5.70 -26.87 -7.37
C LEU A 233 -5.02 -28.11 -6.81
N LEU A 234 -5.39 -29.27 -7.31
CA LEU A 234 -4.66 -30.47 -6.99
C LEU A 234 -3.22 -30.43 -7.49
N ASP A 235 -2.97 -30.17 -8.76
CA ASP A 235 -1.60 -30.21 -9.31
C ASP A 235 -0.68 -29.30 -8.48
N GLN A 236 -1.21 -28.16 -8.04
CA GLN A 236 -0.56 -27.27 -7.09
C GLN A 236 -0.32 -27.93 -5.72
N TYR A 237 -1.32 -28.57 -5.13
CA TYR A 237 -1.20 -29.32 -3.87
C TYR A 237 -0.15 -30.44 -3.93
N LEU A 238 -0.18 -31.30 -4.97
CA LEU A 238 0.78 -32.38 -5.14
C LEU A 238 2.21 -31.86 -5.36
N THR A 239 2.36 -30.78 -6.13
CA THR A 239 3.65 -30.12 -6.33
C THR A 239 4.20 -29.60 -5.01
N GLN A 240 3.34 -28.98 -4.19
CA GLN A 240 3.72 -28.47 -2.88
C GLN A 240 4.09 -29.62 -1.92
N LEU A 241 3.31 -30.70 -1.87
CA LEU A 241 3.64 -31.89 -1.07
C LEU A 241 4.99 -32.49 -1.45
N LYS A 242 5.27 -32.67 -2.74
CA LYS A 242 6.56 -33.19 -3.24
C LYS A 242 7.72 -32.30 -2.81
N LYS A 243 7.54 -30.97 -2.84
CA LYS A 243 8.54 -30.00 -2.38
C LYS A 243 8.76 -30.10 -0.87
N ASP A 244 7.70 -30.16 -0.08
CA ASP A 244 7.79 -30.22 1.38
C ASP A 244 8.44 -31.53 1.84
N GLN A 245 8.10 -32.66 1.22
CA GLN A 245 8.76 -33.95 1.45
C GLN A 245 10.27 -33.88 1.16
N LEU A 246 10.67 -33.25 0.06
CA LEU A 246 12.08 -33.07 -0.29
C LEU A 246 12.83 -32.19 0.72
N GLU A 247 12.21 -31.12 1.21
CA GLU A 247 12.81 -30.27 2.25
C GLU A 247 12.96 -31.01 3.58
N ILE A 248 11.95 -31.80 3.97
CA ILE A 248 12.01 -32.67 5.16
C ILE A 248 13.15 -33.69 5.02
N GLU A 249 13.28 -34.35 3.87
CA GLU A 249 14.33 -35.34 3.64
C GLU A 249 15.74 -34.71 3.68
N LYS A 250 15.91 -33.52 3.07
CA LYS A 250 17.16 -32.76 3.13
C LYS A 250 17.52 -32.38 4.57
N ARG A 251 16.54 -31.91 5.35
CA ARG A 251 16.74 -31.54 6.75
C ARG A 251 17.14 -32.76 7.60
N LYS A 252 16.47 -33.90 7.42
CA LYS A 252 16.83 -35.16 8.10
C LYS A 252 18.25 -35.60 7.78
N LYS A 253 18.66 -35.57 6.50
CA LYS A 253 20.04 -35.89 6.09
C LYS A 253 21.07 -34.96 6.73
N MET A 254 20.77 -33.67 6.83
CA MET A 254 21.65 -32.69 7.48
C MET A 254 21.77 -32.95 8.99
N GLU A 255 20.65 -33.17 9.68
CA GLU A 255 20.63 -33.49 11.10
C GLU A 255 21.39 -34.80 11.41
N GLU A 256 21.22 -35.83 10.57
CA GLU A 256 21.98 -37.09 10.66
C GLU A 256 23.48 -36.90 10.44
N ALA A 257 23.88 -36.08 9.47
CA ALA A 257 25.28 -35.76 9.22
C ALA A 257 25.92 -35.06 10.43
N VAL A 258 25.23 -34.06 10.99
CA VAL A 258 25.68 -33.35 12.20
C VAL A 258 25.81 -34.30 13.39
N LYS A 259 24.81 -35.18 13.59
CA LYS A 259 24.84 -36.18 14.66
C LYS A 259 26.02 -37.15 14.50
N LYS A 260 26.29 -37.59 13.27
CA LYS A 260 27.40 -38.50 12.96
C LYS A 260 28.75 -37.84 13.21
N ASP A 261 28.92 -36.58 12.80
CA ASP A 261 30.16 -35.85 13.03
C ASP A 261 30.39 -35.55 14.51
N ARG A 262 29.33 -35.19 15.25
CA ARG A 262 29.41 -35.06 16.71
C ARG A 262 29.80 -36.37 17.39
N GLN A 263 29.24 -37.49 16.95
CA GLN A 263 29.56 -38.81 17.50
C GLN A 263 31.02 -39.21 17.22
N ARG A 264 31.55 -38.88 16.05
CA ARG A 264 32.98 -39.06 15.72
C ARG A 264 33.87 -38.21 16.62
N GLU A 265 33.52 -36.95 16.85
CA GLU A 265 34.26 -36.05 17.72
C GLU A 265 34.30 -36.57 19.17
N VAL A 266 33.14 -36.99 19.69
CA VAL A 266 33.04 -37.59 21.04
C VAL A 266 33.85 -38.88 21.14
N SER A 267 33.83 -39.74 20.12
CA SER A 267 34.66 -40.95 20.09
C SER A 267 36.14 -40.61 20.13
N LEU A 268 36.59 -39.62 19.34
CA LEU A 268 37.98 -39.19 19.31
C LEU A 268 38.43 -38.58 20.65
N GLN A 269 37.57 -37.80 21.29
CA GLN A 269 37.79 -37.26 22.64
C GLN A 269 37.95 -38.39 23.65
N ARG A 270 37.05 -39.38 23.63
CA ARG A 270 37.11 -40.54 24.51
C ARG A 270 38.39 -41.36 24.30
N ASP A 271 38.78 -41.62 23.06
CA ASP A 271 40.01 -42.35 22.75
C ASP A 271 41.26 -41.59 23.24
N ARG A 272 41.27 -40.25 23.10
CA ARG A 272 42.36 -39.40 23.62
C ARG A 272 42.43 -39.47 25.14
N GLU A 273 41.27 -39.42 25.80
CA GLU A 273 41.17 -39.49 27.25
C GLU A 273 41.60 -40.86 27.78
N GLU A 274 41.13 -41.95 27.16
CA GLU A 274 41.54 -43.32 27.52
C GLU A 274 43.05 -43.51 27.35
N LYS A 275 43.65 -42.97 26.27
CA LYS A 275 45.11 -42.99 26.08
C LYS A 275 45.84 -42.16 27.16
N ARG A 276 45.29 -41.02 27.58
CA ARG A 276 45.85 -40.20 28.66
C ARG A 276 45.82 -40.95 29.99
N ILE A 277 44.67 -41.53 30.34
CA ILE A 277 44.48 -42.32 31.55
C ILE A 277 45.39 -43.55 31.54
N ALA A 278 45.53 -44.25 30.41
CA ALA A 278 46.42 -45.41 30.29
C ALA A 278 47.88 -45.05 30.57
N ARG A 279 48.39 -43.97 29.94
CA ARG A 279 49.75 -43.47 30.20
C ARG A 279 49.97 -43.07 31.65
N GLU A 280 48.97 -42.44 32.27
CA GLU A 280 49.05 -42.04 33.67
C GLU A 280 49.04 -43.25 34.60
N ARG A 281 48.22 -44.27 34.32
CA ARG A 281 48.24 -45.55 35.05
C ARG A 281 49.58 -46.24 34.94
N GLU A 282 50.16 -46.34 33.74
CA GLU A 282 51.50 -46.90 33.53
C GLU A 282 52.57 -46.14 34.30
N ARG A 283 52.52 -44.79 34.29
CA ARG A 283 53.44 -43.93 35.05
C ARG A 283 53.32 -44.21 36.56
N LEU A 284 52.10 -44.18 37.11
CA LEU A 284 51.86 -44.42 38.53
C LEU A 284 52.26 -45.82 38.97
N GLN A 285 52.00 -46.83 38.12
CA GLN A 285 52.43 -48.20 38.37
C GLN A 285 53.97 -48.27 38.42
N ARG A 286 54.66 -47.67 37.43
CA ARG A 286 56.13 -47.60 37.42
C ARG A 286 56.69 -46.91 38.64
N GLU A 287 56.15 -45.74 39.01
CA GLU A 287 56.57 -45.03 40.21
C GLU A 287 56.34 -45.85 41.49
N SER A 288 55.23 -46.58 41.58
CA SER A 288 54.94 -47.48 42.70
C SER A 288 55.96 -48.59 42.83
N GLU A 289 56.31 -49.24 41.71
CA GLU A 289 57.32 -50.31 41.70
C GLU A 289 58.71 -49.80 42.05
N ILE A 290 59.08 -48.62 41.55
CA ILE A 290 60.33 -47.95 41.93
C ILE A 290 60.32 -47.67 43.44
N ARG A 291 59.26 -47.08 43.99
CA ARG A 291 59.14 -46.84 45.43
C ARG A 291 59.26 -48.14 46.24
N ASN A 292 58.56 -49.20 45.82
CA ASN A 292 58.62 -50.51 46.47
C ASN A 292 60.06 -51.06 46.50
N PHE A 293 60.78 -50.93 45.38
CA PHE A 293 62.17 -51.36 45.29
C PHE A 293 63.12 -50.47 46.11
N THR A 294 62.94 -49.16 46.09
CA THR A 294 63.71 -48.23 46.94
C THR A 294 63.52 -48.52 48.42
N SER A 295 62.30 -48.83 48.87
CA SER A 295 62.03 -49.24 50.26
C SER A 295 62.75 -50.55 50.60
N LEU A 296 62.72 -51.55 49.71
CA LEU A 296 63.45 -52.80 49.89
C LEU A 296 64.96 -52.58 50.03
N LEU A 297 65.54 -51.66 49.24
CA LEU A 297 66.94 -51.26 49.39
C LEU A 297 67.19 -50.55 50.72
N ALA A 298 66.28 -49.67 51.15
CA ALA A 298 66.43 -48.97 52.43
C ALA A 298 66.40 -49.92 53.63
N GLU A 299 65.62 -51.01 53.55
CA GLU A 299 65.53 -52.09 54.54
C GLU A 299 66.77 -53.01 54.60
N ASN A 300 67.55 -53.10 53.51
CA ASN A 300 68.64 -54.10 53.38
C ASN A 300 70.03 -53.50 53.17
N VAL A 301 70.12 -52.20 52.86
CA VAL A 301 71.36 -51.47 52.60
C VAL A 301 71.52 -50.37 53.62
N HIS A 302 72.39 -50.64 54.60
CA HIS A 302 72.74 -49.72 55.68
C HIS A 302 74.24 -49.37 55.70
N ASP A 303 75.08 -50.16 55.01
CA ASP A 303 76.52 -49.96 54.91
C ASP A 303 76.87 -49.28 53.57
N GLN A 304 77.64 -48.21 53.65
CA GLN A 304 78.10 -47.41 52.52
C GLN A 304 79.05 -48.16 51.58
N ASN A 305 79.74 -49.20 52.06
CA ASN A 305 80.68 -50.00 51.26
C ASN A 305 80.06 -51.31 50.73
N ALA A 306 78.74 -51.50 50.89
CA ALA A 306 78.06 -52.69 50.43
C ALA A 306 78.21 -52.89 48.90
N LYS A 307 78.47 -54.13 48.47
CA LYS A 307 78.54 -54.49 47.05
C LYS A 307 77.17 -54.94 46.54
N TRP A 308 76.82 -54.50 45.33
CA TRP A 308 75.55 -54.85 44.68
C TRP A 308 75.29 -56.36 44.64
N SER A 309 76.30 -57.16 44.29
CA SER A 309 76.19 -58.63 44.23
C SER A 309 75.81 -59.29 45.56
N GLU A 310 76.24 -58.72 46.69
CA GLU A 310 75.96 -59.26 48.03
C GLU A 310 74.55 -58.90 48.49
N VAL A 311 74.15 -57.64 48.27
CA VAL A 311 72.79 -57.15 48.56
C VAL A 311 71.78 -57.88 47.70
N ARG A 312 72.05 -58.02 46.40
CA ARG A 312 71.21 -58.73 45.43
C ARG A 312 70.88 -60.14 45.90
N ARG A 313 71.86 -60.93 46.35
CA ARG A 313 71.64 -62.30 46.84
C ARG A 313 70.69 -62.36 48.04
N LYS A 314 70.63 -61.30 48.86
CA LYS A 314 69.71 -61.23 50.01
C LYS A 314 68.29 -60.87 49.59
N ILE A 315 68.15 -59.96 48.62
CA ILE A 315 66.84 -59.42 48.22
C ILE A 315 66.20 -60.13 47.02
N GLU A 316 66.93 -61.00 46.31
CA GLU A 316 66.47 -61.65 45.06
C GLU A 316 65.19 -62.50 45.20
N LYS A 317 64.92 -63.00 46.42
CA LYS A 317 63.72 -63.79 46.72
C LYS A 317 62.50 -62.92 47.08
N ASP A 318 62.67 -61.62 47.32
CA ASP A 318 61.55 -60.72 47.65
C ASP A 318 60.69 -60.47 46.40
N ILE A 319 59.37 -60.44 46.58
CA ILE A 319 58.42 -60.17 45.50
C ILE A 319 58.63 -58.79 44.88
N ARG A 320 59.06 -57.80 45.68
CA ARG A 320 59.37 -56.42 45.27
C ARG A 320 60.64 -56.34 44.41
N PHE A 321 61.54 -57.31 44.52
CA PHE A 321 62.72 -57.43 43.65
C PHE A 321 62.37 -57.99 42.27
N ASN A 322 61.39 -58.90 42.20
CA ASN A 322 61.06 -59.65 40.99
C ASN A 322 60.11 -58.91 40.01
N THR A 323 59.88 -57.61 40.23
CA THR A 323 59.13 -56.78 39.29
C THR A 323 59.82 -56.70 37.93
N LYS A 324 59.01 -56.80 36.86
CA LYS A 324 59.44 -56.68 35.46
C LYS A 324 59.47 -55.23 34.96
N ILE A 325 58.91 -54.30 35.76
CA ILE A 325 58.76 -52.88 35.38
C ILE A 325 60.05 -52.11 35.61
N VAL A 326 60.79 -52.45 36.66
CA VAL A 326 62.13 -51.93 36.93
C VAL A 326 63.14 -52.95 36.42
N ASP A 327 63.94 -52.58 35.42
CA ASP A 327 64.92 -53.48 34.81
C ASP A 327 66.19 -53.64 35.68
N ALA A 328 67.12 -54.50 35.24
CA ALA A 328 68.34 -54.76 35.99
C ALA A 328 69.27 -53.54 36.11
N ILE A 329 69.33 -52.70 35.08
CA ILE A 329 70.19 -51.52 35.02
C ILE A 329 69.65 -50.45 35.98
N GLU A 330 68.34 -50.24 35.96
CA GLU A 330 67.66 -49.29 36.85
C GLU A 330 67.72 -49.74 38.31
N LYS A 331 67.60 -51.06 38.58
CA LYS A 331 67.80 -51.61 39.93
C LYS A 331 69.20 -51.30 40.48
N GLU A 332 70.24 -51.46 39.66
CA GLU A 332 71.62 -51.15 40.03
C GLU A 332 71.85 -49.64 40.19
N ARG A 333 71.19 -48.81 39.37
CA ARG A 333 71.21 -47.34 39.53
C ARG A 333 70.57 -46.92 40.86
N LEU A 334 69.37 -47.42 41.17
CA LEU A 334 68.67 -47.12 42.43
C LEU A 334 69.46 -47.58 43.66
N PHE A 335 70.21 -48.69 43.54
CA PHE A 335 71.17 -49.12 44.55
C PHE A 335 72.30 -48.11 44.74
N THR A 336 72.89 -47.63 43.65
CA THR A 336 73.95 -46.60 43.69
C THR A 336 73.43 -45.30 44.31
N ASP A 337 72.22 -44.88 43.93
CA ASP A 337 71.53 -43.70 44.50
C ASP A 337 71.33 -43.89 46.02
N ARG A 338 70.95 -45.10 46.47
CA ARG A 338 70.84 -45.42 47.90
C ARG A 338 72.18 -45.31 48.62
N LEU A 339 73.26 -45.87 48.08
CA LEU A 339 74.60 -45.73 48.67
C LEU A 339 75.05 -44.27 48.76
N ALA A 340 74.72 -43.46 47.74
CA ALA A 340 74.98 -42.03 47.76
C ALA A 340 74.17 -41.30 48.84
N SER A 341 72.92 -41.72 49.12
CA SER A 341 72.09 -41.14 50.19
C SER A 341 72.52 -41.52 51.62
N LEU A 342 73.41 -42.51 51.77
CA LEU A 342 74.00 -42.93 53.05
C LEU A 342 75.30 -42.17 53.37
N LYS A 343 75.83 -41.39 52.41
CA LYS A 343 76.89 -40.40 52.63
C LYS A 343 76.32 -39.14 53.24
#